data_AF-A0A158IUM1-F1
#
_entry.id   AF-A0A158IUM1-F1
#
_cell.length_a   1.000
_cell.length_b   1.000
_cell.length_c   1.000
_cell.angle_alpha   90.00
_cell.angle_beta   90.00
_cell.angle_gamma   90.00
#
_symmetry.space_group_name_H-M   'P 1'
#
loop_
_entity.id
_entity.type
_entity.pdbx_description
1 polymer ?
#
loop_
_entity_poly.entity_id
_entity_poly.type
_entity_poly.pdbx_seq_one_letter_code
_entity_poly.pdbx_strand_id
1 'polypeptide(L)'
;MADGNWVEIGRATTNRIPDSNIDIFLDLDGPPICPNMTDAEFRKMVLKNRDRAIAHVETRLSDLRRWTAKDQARVALWFGSSDGGARERLINGLTAIARVLHELAPKNFVRYSDEMVKHLGCAPNMKNPTGVVADVCGPDTSTHTIYIHIDFCSMREFSWDKDSMVSTLIHEVSHFKDTFGTQDHIYFMSKSLQLAKTNPELTLDNADSIAGYVIYEA
;
A
#
# COMPACT_ATOMS: atom_id res chain seq x y z
N MET A 1 7.20 -28.04 4.71
CA MET A 1 7.21 -27.00 5.75
C MET A 1 8.36 -26.08 5.39
N ALA A 2 8.08 -24.87 4.92
CA ALA A 2 9.12 -23.92 4.53
C ALA A 2 9.53 -23.13 5.77
N ASP A 3 10.76 -23.37 6.24
CA ASP A 3 11.38 -22.56 7.27
C ASP A 3 11.44 -21.11 6.78
N GLY A 4 10.86 -20.19 7.55
CA GLY A 4 10.67 -18.78 7.19
C GLY A 4 11.94 -17.93 7.03
N ASN A 5 13.11 -18.57 6.83
CA ASN A 5 14.39 -17.90 6.67
C ASN A 5 14.66 -17.47 5.22
N TRP A 6 14.00 -18.06 4.21
CA TRP A 6 14.32 -17.79 2.80
C TRP A 6 13.04 -17.60 1.96
N VAL A 7 13.13 -16.78 0.92
CA VAL A 7 12.03 -16.49 -0.03
C VAL A 7 12.57 -16.72 -1.45
N GLU A 8 11.84 -17.49 -2.26
CA GLU A 8 12.14 -17.67 -3.69
C GLU A 8 11.88 -16.35 -4.41
N ILE A 9 12.96 -15.70 -4.86
CA ILE A 9 12.92 -14.42 -5.61
C ILE A 9 12.93 -14.61 -7.13
N GLY A 10 13.23 -15.82 -7.61
CA GLY A 10 13.28 -16.17 -9.02
C GLY A 10 13.81 -17.58 -9.25
N ARG A 11 13.49 -18.17 -10.40
CA ARG A 11 13.93 -19.51 -10.81
C ARG A 11 14.79 -19.41 -12.06
N ALA A 12 16.01 -19.94 -12.00
CA ALA A 12 16.89 -20.06 -13.15
C ALA A 12 16.93 -21.52 -13.63
N THR A 13 16.56 -21.75 -14.89
CA THR A 13 16.57 -23.07 -15.52
C THR A 13 17.52 -23.05 -16.71
N THR A 14 18.42 -24.03 -16.82
CA THR A 14 19.35 -24.15 -17.96
C THR A 14 18.97 -25.32 -18.85
N ASN A 15 19.25 -25.22 -20.15
CA ASN A 15 18.88 -26.21 -21.17
C ASN A 15 19.73 -27.50 -21.15
N ARG A 16 20.66 -27.67 -20.20
CA ARG A 16 21.62 -28.79 -20.21
C ARG A 16 21.07 -30.05 -19.54
N ILE A 17 20.10 -29.92 -18.63
CA ILE A 17 19.45 -31.03 -17.93
C ILE A 17 17.98 -30.64 -17.70
N PRO A 18 16.99 -31.38 -18.25
CA PRO A 18 15.58 -31.15 -17.95
C PRO A 18 15.34 -31.09 -16.43
N ASP A 19 14.56 -30.12 -15.97
CA ASP A 19 14.21 -29.90 -14.55
C ASP A 19 15.37 -29.57 -13.60
N SER A 20 16.57 -29.27 -14.12
CA SER A 20 17.67 -28.76 -13.30
C SER A 20 17.41 -27.30 -12.93
N ASN A 21 16.96 -27.12 -11.68
CA ASN A 21 16.87 -25.81 -11.03
C ASN A 21 18.10 -25.65 -10.11
N ILE A 22 18.73 -24.48 -10.17
CA ILE A 22 19.68 -24.05 -9.15
C ILE A 22 18.94 -23.09 -8.23
N ASP A 23 18.87 -23.43 -6.95
CA ASP A 23 18.44 -22.51 -5.92
C ASP A 23 19.54 -21.45 -5.75
N ILE A 24 19.25 -20.24 -6.23
CA ILE A 24 20.13 -19.09 -6.01
C ILE A 24 19.76 -18.52 -4.64
N PHE A 25 20.57 -18.84 -3.64
CA PHE A 25 20.53 -18.17 -2.35
C PHE A 25 21.25 -16.83 -2.52
N LEU A 26 20.50 -15.74 -2.64
CA LEU A 26 21.06 -14.42 -2.44
C LEU A 26 21.17 -14.20 -0.93
N ASP A 27 22.38 -14.36 -0.40
CA ASP A 27 22.71 -13.82 0.91
C ASP A 27 22.70 -12.30 0.75
N LEU A 28 21.58 -11.70 1.12
CA LEU A 28 21.48 -10.25 1.21
C LEU A 28 22.15 -9.89 2.54
N ASP A 29 23.49 -9.86 2.56
CA ASP A 29 24.33 -9.30 3.65
C ASP A 29 24.04 -7.80 3.95
N GLY A 30 22.93 -7.29 3.43
CA GLY A 30 22.40 -5.99 3.74
C GLY A 30 21.75 -5.96 5.14
N PRO A 31 21.70 -4.78 5.78
CA PRO A 31 20.94 -4.61 7.01
C PRO A 31 19.46 -4.99 6.79
N PRO A 32 18.79 -5.52 7.83
CA PRO A 32 17.38 -5.90 7.76
C PRO A 32 16.51 -4.71 7.33
N ILE A 33 15.33 -5.00 6.79
CA ILE A 33 14.36 -3.97 6.38
C ILE A 33 14.11 -2.99 7.53
N CYS A 34 13.91 -3.53 8.74
CA CYS A 34 13.75 -2.77 9.96
C CYS A 34 14.88 -3.11 10.96
N PRO A 35 15.65 -2.15 11.49
CA PRO A 35 16.80 -2.46 12.35
C PRO A 35 16.43 -3.06 13.71
N ASN A 36 15.17 -2.91 14.13
CA ASN A 36 14.65 -3.39 15.40
C ASN A 36 14.08 -4.81 15.34
N MET A 37 14.08 -5.47 14.17
CA MET A 37 13.57 -6.83 14.00
C MET A 37 14.28 -7.55 12.85
N THR A 38 14.18 -8.88 12.81
CA THR A 38 14.63 -9.68 11.68
C THR A 38 13.71 -9.51 10.46
N ASP A 39 14.20 -9.81 9.27
CA ASP A 39 13.35 -9.81 8.05
C ASP A 39 12.19 -10.81 8.15
N ALA A 40 12.38 -11.94 8.84
CA ALA A 40 11.31 -12.91 9.07
C ALA A 40 10.18 -12.33 9.94
N GLU A 41 10.54 -11.61 11.02
CA GLU A 41 9.60 -10.90 11.87
C GLU A 41 8.89 -9.77 11.12
N PHE A 42 9.64 -8.99 10.34
CA PHE A 42 9.08 -7.95 9.47
C PHE A 42 8.05 -8.54 8.50
N ARG A 43 8.41 -9.61 7.77
CA ARG A 43 7.52 -10.27 6.81
C ARG A 43 6.23 -10.76 7.49
N LYS A 44 6.34 -11.38 8.67
CA LYS A 44 5.16 -11.83 9.42
C LYS A 44 4.28 -10.65 9.85
N MET A 45 4.89 -9.57 10.32
CA MET A 45 4.20 -8.36 10.78
C MET A 45 3.51 -7.63 9.62
N VAL A 46 4.19 -7.44 8.49
CA VAL A 46 3.64 -6.70 7.34
C VAL A 46 2.51 -7.48 6.67
N LEU A 47 2.61 -8.81 6.56
CA LEU A 47 1.52 -9.63 6.01
C LEU A 47 0.29 -9.65 6.92
N LYS A 48 0.48 -9.68 8.25
CA LYS A 48 -0.63 -9.52 9.21
C LYS A 48 -1.33 -8.16 9.01
N ASN A 49 -0.57 -7.08 8.81
CA ASN A 49 -1.14 -5.75 8.58
C ASN A 49 -1.80 -5.63 7.19
N ARG A 50 -1.27 -6.30 6.16
CA ARG A 50 -1.88 -6.45 4.83
C ARG A 50 -3.24 -7.15 4.93
N ASP A 51 -3.33 -8.25 5.67
CA ASP A 51 -4.59 -8.98 5.85
C ASP A 51 -5.65 -8.13 6.58
N ARG A 52 -5.21 -7.31 7.53
CA ARG A 52 -6.07 -6.33 8.18
C ARG A 52 -6.53 -5.23 7.22
N ALA A 53 -5.65 -4.73 6.36
CA ALA A 53 -6.00 -3.76 5.32
C ALA A 53 -7.08 -4.31 4.39
N ILE A 54 -6.91 -5.57 3.93
CA ILE A 54 -7.89 -6.29 3.11
C ILE A 54 -9.27 -6.30 3.77
N ALA A 55 -9.35 -6.70 5.04
CA ALA A 55 -10.62 -6.77 5.76
C ALA A 55 -11.36 -5.41 5.82
N HIS A 56 -10.63 -4.31 6.00
CA HIS A 56 -11.22 -2.97 5.98
C HIS A 56 -11.66 -2.53 4.58
N VAL A 57 -10.86 -2.82 3.55
CA VAL A 57 -11.23 -2.55 2.15
C VAL A 57 -12.50 -3.31 1.76
N GLU A 58 -12.58 -4.60 2.09
CA GLU A 58 -13.75 -5.45 1.81
C GLU A 58 -15.00 -4.99 2.57
N THR A 59 -14.83 -4.50 3.81
CA THR A 59 -15.92 -3.87 4.57
C THR A 59 -16.45 -2.64 3.82
N ARG A 60 -15.58 -1.75 3.34
CA ARG A 60 -16.01 -0.57 2.58
C ARG A 60 -16.62 -0.93 1.23
N LEU A 61 -16.11 -1.94 0.53
CA LEU A 61 -16.76 -2.45 -0.68
C LEU A 61 -18.19 -2.93 -0.40
N SER A 62 -18.40 -3.60 0.73
CA SER A 62 -19.74 -4.03 1.15
C SER A 62 -20.65 -2.83 1.46
N ASP A 63 -20.12 -1.79 2.09
CA ASP A 63 -20.84 -0.53 2.36
C ASP A 63 -21.21 0.20 1.06
N LEU A 64 -20.29 0.26 0.09
CA LEU A 64 -20.54 0.85 -1.23
C LEU A 64 -21.59 0.07 -2.03
N ARG A 65 -21.66 -1.26 -1.87
CA ARG A 65 -22.69 -2.09 -2.50
C ARG A 65 -24.06 -1.88 -1.85
N ARG A 66 -24.09 -1.79 -0.52
CA ARG A 66 -25.31 -1.57 0.28
C ARG A 66 -25.90 -0.16 0.08
N TRP A 67 -25.05 0.87 0.10
CA TRP A 67 -25.34 2.25 -0.26
C TRP A 67 -26.47 2.93 0.55
N THR A 68 -26.51 2.69 1.85
CA THR A 68 -27.44 3.38 2.76
C THR A 68 -27.12 4.87 2.89
N ALA A 69 -28.02 5.63 3.53
CA ALA A 69 -27.76 7.04 3.87
C ALA A 69 -26.49 7.21 4.73
N LYS A 70 -26.16 6.25 5.60
CA LYS A 70 -24.91 6.25 6.38
C LYS A 70 -23.69 6.08 5.48
N ASP A 71 -23.78 5.19 4.49
CA ASP A 71 -22.69 4.92 3.54
C ASP A 71 -22.42 6.14 2.66
N GLN A 72 -23.49 6.77 2.17
CA GLN A 72 -23.43 8.03 1.42
C GLN A 72 -22.85 9.18 2.25
N ALA A 73 -23.29 9.33 3.50
CA ALA A 73 -22.74 10.35 4.40
C ALA A 73 -21.24 10.18 4.65
N ARG A 74 -20.77 8.94 4.76
CA ARG A 74 -19.33 8.64 4.88
C ARG A 74 -18.57 9.02 3.60
N VAL A 75 -19.10 8.68 2.43
CA VAL A 75 -18.47 9.06 1.14
C VAL A 75 -18.42 10.59 1.02
N ALA A 76 -19.50 11.29 1.32
CA ALA A 76 -19.53 12.75 1.31
C ALA A 76 -18.55 13.38 2.32
N LEU A 77 -18.37 12.76 3.49
CA LEU A 77 -17.41 13.23 4.50
C LEU A 77 -15.96 13.21 3.99
N TRP A 78 -15.58 12.17 3.23
CA TRP A 78 -14.20 11.98 2.77
C TRP A 78 -13.92 12.55 1.39
N PHE A 79 -14.96 12.69 0.56
CA PHE A 79 -14.80 13.07 -0.84
C PHE A 79 -15.63 14.29 -1.27
N GLY A 80 -16.40 14.88 -0.37
CA GLY A 80 -17.25 16.06 -0.63
C GLY A 80 -18.47 15.82 -1.54
N SER A 81 -18.54 14.67 -2.21
CA SER A 81 -19.71 14.20 -2.97
C SER A 81 -20.06 12.77 -2.56
N SER A 82 -21.31 12.38 -2.78
CA SER A 82 -21.78 10.99 -2.69
C SER A 82 -22.63 10.62 -3.91
N ASP A 83 -22.29 11.18 -5.07
CA ASP A 83 -22.96 10.87 -6.33
C ASP A 83 -22.59 9.47 -6.87
N GLY A 84 -23.30 9.05 -7.93
CA GLY A 84 -23.10 7.75 -8.56
C GLY A 84 -21.70 7.57 -9.18
N GLY A 85 -21.08 8.64 -9.66
CA GLY A 85 -19.75 8.60 -10.26
C GLY A 85 -18.66 8.40 -9.19
N ALA A 86 -18.76 9.10 -8.06
CA ALA A 86 -17.91 8.90 -6.90
C ALA A 86 -18.03 7.46 -6.38
N ARG A 87 -19.26 6.94 -6.28
CA ARG A 87 -19.52 5.55 -5.88
C ARG A 87 -18.85 4.54 -6.81
N GLU A 88 -19.04 4.69 -8.12
CA GLU A 88 -18.49 3.78 -9.12
C GLU A 88 -16.96 3.80 -9.11
N ARG A 89 -16.35 5.00 -9.05
CA ARG A 89 -14.89 5.15 -8.95
C ARG A 89 -14.34 4.47 -7.70
N LEU A 90 -15.02 4.62 -6.56
CA LEU A 90 -14.62 3.95 -5.31
C LEU A 90 -14.76 2.43 -5.39
N ILE A 91 -15.85 1.90 -5.96
CA ILE A 91 -16.02 0.46 -6.13
C ILE A 91 -14.90 -0.11 -7.01
N ASN A 92 -14.62 0.53 -8.15
CA ASN A 92 -13.61 0.06 -9.09
C ASN A 92 -12.21 0.10 -8.48
N GLY A 93 -11.83 1.24 -7.90
CA GLY A 93 -10.51 1.40 -7.31
C GLY A 93 -10.30 0.55 -6.06
N LEU A 94 -11.28 0.45 -5.14
CA LEU A 94 -11.14 -0.41 -3.96
C LEU A 94 -11.13 -1.90 -4.32
N THR A 95 -11.85 -2.30 -5.37
CA THR A 95 -11.76 -3.68 -5.89
C THR A 95 -10.35 -3.98 -6.39
N ALA A 96 -9.72 -3.04 -7.09
CA ALA A 96 -8.36 -3.17 -7.55
C ALA A 96 -7.34 -3.15 -6.39
N ILE A 97 -7.50 -2.27 -5.39
CA ILE A 97 -6.70 -2.28 -4.16
C ILE A 97 -6.79 -3.65 -3.47
N ALA A 98 -8.00 -4.20 -3.30
CA ALA A 98 -8.18 -5.50 -2.69
C ALA A 98 -7.44 -6.60 -3.46
N ARG A 99 -7.53 -6.62 -4.80
CA ARG A 99 -6.78 -7.55 -5.66
C ARG A 99 -5.28 -7.46 -5.39
N VAL A 100 -4.71 -6.26 -5.48
CA VAL A 100 -3.27 -6.07 -5.31
C VAL A 100 -2.83 -6.47 -3.90
N LEU A 101 -3.56 -6.04 -2.85
CA LEU A 101 -3.27 -6.44 -1.47
C LEU A 101 -3.28 -7.96 -1.28
N HIS A 102 -4.22 -8.70 -1.90
CA HIS A 102 -4.24 -10.16 -1.85
C HIS A 102 -3.02 -10.80 -2.54
N GLU A 103 -2.49 -10.16 -3.59
CA GLU A 103 -1.34 -10.64 -4.37
C GLU A 103 0.02 -10.29 -3.74
N LEU A 104 0.09 -9.25 -2.90
CA LEU A 104 1.33 -8.85 -2.22
C LEU A 104 1.85 -9.99 -1.35
N ALA A 105 3.11 -10.37 -1.54
CA ALA A 105 3.84 -11.39 -0.80
C ALA A 105 5.11 -10.78 -0.16
N PRO A 106 5.86 -11.52 0.67
CA PRO A 106 7.10 -11.01 1.28
C PRO A 106 8.08 -10.34 0.30
N LYS A 107 8.16 -10.84 -0.93
CA LYS A 107 9.04 -10.33 -1.99
C LYS A 107 8.69 -8.92 -2.48
N ASN A 108 7.47 -8.45 -2.25
CA ASN A 108 6.99 -7.15 -2.70
C ASN A 108 7.44 -6.02 -1.77
N PHE A 109 7.93 -6.34 -0.57
CA PHE A 109 8.39 -5.36 0.41
C PHE A 109 9.92 -5.31 0.40
N VAL A 110 10.46 -4.19 -0.06
CA VAL A 110 11.90 -4.01 -0.26
C VAL A 110 12.36 -2.86 0.61
N ARG A 111 13.53 -3.00 1.25
CA ARG A 111 14.13 -1.91 2.01
C ARG A 111 14.46 -0.74 1.07
N TYR A 112 14.07 0.47 1.44
CA TYR A 112 14.44 1.66 0.68
C TYR A 112 15.98 1.85 0.66
N SER A 113 16.52 2.21 -0.51
CA SER A 113 17.88 2.76 -0.62
C SER A 113 17.95 3.74 -1.79
N ASP A 114 18.70 4.84 -1.61
CA ASP A 114 18.86 5.87 -2.65
C ASP A 114 19.47 5.31 -3.94
N GLU A 115 20.30 4.28 -3.83
CA GLU A 115 20.91 3.61 -4.97
C GLU A 115 19.89 2.81 -5.78
N MET A 116 19.04 2.00 -5.13
CA MET A 116 17.99 1.25 -5.84
C MET A 116 17.02 2.19 -6.54
N VAL A 117 16.61 3.26 -5.87
CA VAL A 117 15.61 4.18 -6.40
C VAL A 117 16.09 4.97 -7.62
N LYS A 118 17.37 5.35 -7.66
CA LYS A 118 17.96 6.03 -8.83
C LYS A 118 17.86 5.22 -10.13
N HIS A 119 17.76 3.89 -10.03
CA HIS A 119 17.71 3.00 -11.19
C HIS A 119 16.29 2.70 -11.69
N LEU A 120 15.23 3.05 -10.93
CA LEU A 120 13.85 2.65 -11.25
C LEU A 120 13.18 3.53 -12.32
N GLY A 121 13.79 4.66 -12.71
CA GLY A 121 13.24 5.56 -13.73
C GLY A 121 11.95 6.31 -13.34
N CYS A 122 11.32 5.92 -12.23
CA CYS A 122 10.26 6.61 -11.52
C CYS A 122 10.86 7.13 -10.22
N ALA A 123 10.93 8.46 -10.08
CA ALA A 123 11.34 9.06 -8.83
C ALA A 123 10.16 9.00 -7.86
N PRO A 124 10.32 8.41 -6.65
CA PRO A 124 9.43 8.68 -5.52
C PRO A 124 9.30 10.19 -5.32
N ASN A 125 8.21 10.64 -4.71
CA ASN A 125 7.82 12.05 -4.72
C ASN A 125 8.82 12.91 -3.89
N MET A 126 9.93 13.33 -4.51
CA MET A 126 11.08 13.98 -3.86
C MET A 126 10.79 15.40 -3.33
N LYS A 127 9.55 15.90 -3.44
CA LYS A 127 9.20 17.27 -3.05
C LYS A 127 9.22 17.49 -1.54
N ASN A 128 9.06 16.45 -0.73
CA ASN A 128 9.13 16.52 0.75
C ASN A 128 9.72 15.24 1.35
N PRO A 129 11.06 15.07 1.36
CA PRO A 129 11.71 13.83 1.80
C PRO A 129 11.60 13.55 3.31
N THR A 130 11.23 14.53 4.12
CA THR A 130 11.03 14.36 5.58
C THR A 130 9.69 13.71 5.89
N GLY A 131 9.73 12.56 6.54
CA GLY A 131 8.54 11.85 7.03
C GLY A 131 7.95 10.83 6.06
N VAL A 132 8.63 10.52 4.96
CA VAL A 132 8.27 9.42 4.06
C VAL A 132 8.52 8.09 4.79
N VAL A 133 7.46 7.31 4.94
CA VAL A 133 7.49 6.01 5.63
C VAL A 133 7.51 4.85 4.64
N ALA A 134 6.86 4.99 3.50
CA ALA A 134 6.95 4.07 2.37
C ALA A 134 6.79 4.86 1.08
N ASP A 135 7.16 4.25 -0.05
CA ASP A 135 6.88 4.81 -1.39
C ASP A 135 6.78 3.67 -2.41
N VAL A 136 6.13 3.94 -3.54
CA VAL A 136 5.99 3.01 -4.66
C VAL A 136 6.26 3.71 -5.99
N CYS A 137 6.66 2.90 -6.96
CA CYS A 137 6.64 3.33 -8.35
C CYS A 137 5.23 3.10 -8.92
N GLY A 138 4.40 4.15 -9.04
CA GLY A 138 3.04 3.99 -9.59
C GLY A 138 2.93 3.22 -10.92
N PRO A 139 3.88 3.38 -11.89
CA PRO A 139 3.93 2.55 -13.09
C PRO A 139 4.31 1.07 -12.91
N ASP A 140 4.86 0.66 -11.77
CA ASP A 140 5.18 -0.75 -11.47
C ASP A 140 3.92 -1.54 -11.10
N THR A 141 3.12 -1.85 -12.12
CA THR A 141 1.93 -2.70 -11.99
C THR A 141 2.24 -4.18 -12.22
N SER A 142 3.53 -4.52 -12.39
CA SER A 142 3.97 -5.88 -12.69
C SER A 142 4.44 -6.62 -11.46
N THR A 143 5.12 -5.89 -10.56
CA THR A 143 5.63 -6.44 -9.31
C THR A 143 5.03 -5.77 -8.09
N HIS A 144 4.38 -4.61 -8.22
CA HIS A 144 3.77 -3.87 -7.11
C HIS A 144 4.73 -3.73 -5.93
N THR A 145 5.96 -3.30 -6.21
CA THR A 145 7.01 -3.18 -5.21
C THR A 145 6.76 -1.99 -4.28
N ILE A 146 6.84 -2.22 -2.98
CA ILE A 146 6.71 -1.22 -1.92
C ILE A 146 8.06 -1.04 -1.22
N TYR A 147 8.59 0.18 -1.28
CA TYR A 147 9.84 0.55 -0.64
C TYR A 147 9.56 0.98 0.80
N ILE A 148 10.19 0.30 1.75
CA ILE A 148 9.99 0.53 3.17
C ILE A 148 11.11 1.41 3.71
N HIS A 149 10.75 2.59 4.21
CA HIS A 149 11.68 3.49 4.88
C HIS A 149 11.82 3.14 6.35
N ILE A 150 12.91 3.64 6.95
CA ILE A 150 13.22 3.38 8.36
C ILE A 150 12.10 3.83 9.32
N ASP A 151 11.41 4.93 8.99
CA ASP A 151 10.37 5.51 9.84
C ASP A 151 9.12 4.61 9.90
N PHE A 152 8.86 3.78 8.88
CA PHE A 152 7.80 2.76 8.91
C PHE A 152 7.95 1.81 10.09
N CYS A 153 9.20 1.43 10.40
CA CYS A 153 9.54 0.46 11.44
C CYS A 153 9.20 0.92 12.86
N SER A 154 8.92 2.22 13.03
CA SER A 154 8.51 2.84 14.30
C SER A 154 7.03 3.27 14.30
N MET A 155 6.30 3.01 13.22
CA MET A 155 4.87 3.30 13.16
C MET A 155 4.06 2.37 14.05
N ARG A 156 2.91 2.85 14.50
CA ARG A 156 1.87 2.00 15.08
C ARG A 156 1.34 1.05 13.99
N GLU A 157 1.06 -0.19 14.36
CA GLU A 157 0.46 -1.14 13.41
C GLU A 157 -0.91 -0.65 12.90
N PHE A 158 -1.72 -0.05 13.78
CA PHE A 158 -3.07 0.38 13.45
C PHE A 158 -3.54 1.59 14.29
N SER A 159 -4.37 2.45 13.70
CA SER A 159 -5.18 3.48 14.40
C SER A 159 -6.44 3.75 13.59
N TRP A 160 -7.53 4.13 14.27
CA TRP A 160 -8.78 4.51 13.60
C TRP A 160 -8.76 5.95 13.08
N ASP A 161 -7.88 6.80 13.58
CA ASP A 161 -7.92 8.26 13.43
C ASP A 161 -6.55 8.88 13.07
N LYS A 162 -5.52 8.05 12.98
CA LYS A 162 -4.11 8.44 12.75
C LYS A 162 -3.48 7.50 11.75
N ASP A 163 -2.42 7.96 11.11
CA ASP A 163 -1.65 7.13 10.19
C ASP A 163 -0.97 5.97 10.92
N SER A 164 -0.91 4.82 10.26
CA SER A 164 -0.46 3.54 10.77
C SER A 164 0.07 2.67 9.65
N MET A 165 0.76 1.58 9.97
CA MET A 165 1.23 0.64 8.95
C MET A 165 0.09 0.14 8.04
N VAL A 166 -1.10 -0.13 8.61
CA VAL A 166 -2.27 -0.57 7.83
C VAL A 166 -2.77 0.54 6.88
N SER A 167 -2.80 1.81 7.32
CA SER A 167 -3.20 2.91 6.43
C SER A 167 -2.18 3.18 5.35
N THR A 168 -0.89 3.10 5.68
CA THR A 168 0.21 3.22 4.72
C THR A 168 0.12 2.14 3.64
N LEU A 169 -0.16 0.88 3.98
CA LEU A 169 -0.32 -0.16 2.95
C LEU A 169 -1.46 0.15 1.96
N ILE A 170 -2.58 0.71 2.43
CA ILE A 170 -3.68 1.11 1.54
C ILE A 170 -3.30 2.33 0.70
N HIS A 171 -2.59 3.29 1.31
CA HIS A 171 -2.04 4.48 0.65
C HIS A 171 -1.13 4.07 -0.51
N GLU A 172 -0.08 3.29 -0.23
CA GLU A 172 0.89 2.85 -1.23
C GLU A 172 0.22 2.07 -2.36
N VAL A 173 -0.67 1.14 -2.04
CA VAL A 173 -1.36 0.35 -3.07
C VAL A 173 -2.30 1.21 -3.93
N SER A 174 -2.79 2.34 -3.42
CA SER A 174 -3.63 3.26 -4.18
C SER A 174 -2.88 4.03 -5.28
N HIS A 175 -1.55 4.15 -5.17
CA HIS A 175 -0.71 4.84 -6.16
C HIS A 175 -0.47 4.05 -7.45
N PHE A 176 -0.61 2.73 -7.41
CA PHE A 176 -0.40 1.91 -8.62
C PHE A 176 -1.41 2.26 -9.72
N LYS A 177 -0.93 2.37 -10.96
CA LYS A 177 -1.76 2.79 -12.10
C LYS A 177 -2.90 1.82 -12.44
N ASP A 178 -2.79 0.56 -12.02
CA ASP A 178 -3.83 -0.45 -12.17
C ASP A 178 -4.79 -0.50 -10.98
N THR A 179 -4.69 0.45 -10.03
CA THR A 179 -5.64 0.69 -8.94
C THR A 179 -6.35 2.05 -9.11
N PHE A 180 -6.12 3.02 -8.22
CA PHE A 180 -6.61 4.40 -8.37
C PHE A 180 -5.63 5.30 -9.13
N GLY A 181 -4.33 4.99 -9.11
CA GLY A 181 -3.29 5.86 -9.63
C GLY A 181 -3.21 7.21 -8.90
N THR A 182 -3.51 7.21 -7.60
CA THR A 182 -3.56 8.43 -6.77
C THR A 182 -2.24 9.18 -6.75
N GLN A 183 -2.31 10.43 -6.29
CA GLN A 183 -1.20 11.31 -5.98
C GLN A 183 -1.23 11.70 -4.50
N ASP A 184 -0.18 12.38 -4.04
CA ASP A 184 -0.10 12.99 -2.71
C ASP A 184 -0.44 14.48 -2.76
N HIS A 185 -1.73 14.80 -2.90
CA HIS A 185 -2.18 16.20 -2.84
C HIS A 185 -2.08 16.76 -1.42
N ILE A 186 -2.34 15.93 -0.41
CA ILE A 186 -2.16 16.27 1.00
C ILE A 186 -1.73 15.03 1.80
N TYR A 187 -0.86 15.26 2.78
CA TYR A 187 -0.40 14.23 3.71
C TYR A 187 -1.20 14.21 5.01
N PHE A 188 -1.33 13.02 5.57
CA PHE A 188 -2.04 12.60 6.78
C PHE A 188 -3.56 12.51 6.63
N MET A 189 -4.12 11.38 7.08
CA MET A 189 -5.58 11.14 7.11
C MET A 189 -6.36 12.27 7.80
N SER A 190 -5.79 12.85 8.86
CA SER A 190 -6.42 13.93 9.62
C SER A 190 -6.63 15.22 8.81
N LYS A 191 -5.78 15.49 7.80
CA LYS A 191 -5.90 16.67 6.93
C LYS A 191 -6.80 16.41 5.74
N SER A 192 -6.95 15.17 5.31
CA SER A 192 -7.82 14.78 4.19
C SER A 192 -9.29 15.14 4.40
N LEU A 193 -9.79 15.13 5.64
CA LEU A 193 -11.15 15.61 5.96
C LEU A 193 -11.34 17.11 5.69
N GLN A 194 -10.27 17.90 5.87
CA GLN A 194 -10.31 19.32 5.52
C GLN A 194 -10.22 19.50 4.00
N LEU A 195 -9.42 18.69 3.32
CA LEU A 195 -9.34 18.67 1.85
C LEU A 195 -10.71 18.42 1.22
N ALA A 196 -11.50 17.50 1.76
CA ALA A 196 -12.87 17.25 1.30
C ALA A 196 -13.80 18.47 1.38
N LYS A 197 -13.51 19.43 2.26
CA LYS A 197 -14.29 20.67 2.39
C LYS A 197 -13.80 21.78 1.48
N THR A 198 -12.50 21.85 1.20
CA THR A 198 -11.89 22.97 0.46
C THR A 198 -11.64 22.66 -1.01
N ASN A 199 -11.27 21.42 -1.32
CA ASN A 199 -10.85 20.94 -2.64
C ASN A 199 -11.34 19.48 -2.87
N PRO A 200 -12.67 19.25 -2.83
CA PRO A 200 -13.23 17.91 -2.98
C PRO A 200 -12.81 17.22 -4.28
N GLU A 201 -12.54 17.97 -5.35
CA GLU A 201 -12.08 17.46 -6.64
C GLU A 201 -10.76 16.68 -6.58
N LEU A 202 -9.92 16.93 -5.57
CA LEU A 202 -8.63 16.26 -5.39
C LEU A 202 -8.72 14.99 -4.56
N THR A 203 -9.82 14.79 -3.82
CA THR A 203 -9.89 13.75 -2.77
C THR A 203 -9.94 12.33 -3.32
N LEU A 204 -10.59 12.10 -4.45
CA LEU A 204 -10.60 10.79 -5.13
C LEU A 204 -9.28 10.47 -5.85
N ASP A 205 -8.40 11.47 -5.95
CA ASP A 205 -7.05 11.35 -6.47
C ASP A 205 -5.98 11.44 -5.37
N ASN A 206 -6.37 11.48 -4.10
CA ASN A 206 -5.45 11.63 -2.97
C ASN A 206 -5.34 10.31 -2.18
N ALA A 207 -4.13 9.76 -2.08
CA ALA A 207 -3.88 8.46 -1.44
C ALA A 207 -4.34 8.42 0.03
N ASP A 208 -4.02 9.45 0.82
CA ASP A 208 -4.46 9.54 2.22
C ASP A 208 -5.96 9.74 2.40
N SER A 209 -6.66 10.30 1.41
CA SER A 209 -8.12 10.37 1.44
C SER A 209 -8.74 8.98 1.23
N ILE A 210 -8.15 8.16 0.34
CA ILE A 210 -8.58 6.77 0.13
C ILE A 210 -8.30 5.93 1.38
N ALA A 211 -7.08 5.96 1.92
CA ALA A 211 -6.72 5.23 3.13
C ALA A 211 -7.58 5.65 4.33
N GLY A 212 -7.80 6.97 4.47
CA GLY A 212 -8.70 7.58 5.44
C GLY A 212 -10.13 7.06 5.35
N TYR A 213 -10.73 7.11 4.15
CA TYR A 213 -12.06 6.57 3.90
C TYR A 213 -12.18 5.08 4.22
N VAL A 214 -11.10 4.31 4.02
CA VAL A 214 -11.11 2.87 4.34
C VAL A 214 -11.10 2.63 5.84
N ILE A 215 -10.14 3.21 6.54
CA ILE A 215 -9.87 2.85 7.93
C ILE A 215 -10.76 3.59 8.91
N TYR A 216 -11.10 4.86 8.66
CA TYR A 216 -11.59 5.73 9.73
C TYR A 216 -12.84 5.20 10.44
N GLU A 217 -12.82 5.08 11.77
CA GLU A 217 -14.03 4.81 12.55
C GLU A 217 -14.04 5.79 13.73
N ALA A 218 -15.01 6.71 13.73
CA ALA A 218 -15.26 7.68 14.79
C ALA A 218 -16.75 7.75 15.09
#